data_AF-A0A2G9PV52-F1
#
_entry.id   AF-A0A2G9PV52-F1
#
_cell.length_a   1.000
_cell.length_b   1.000
_cell.length_c   1.000
_cell.angle_alpha   90.00
_cell.angle_beta   90.00
_cell.angle_gamma   90.00
#
_symmetry.space_group_name_H-M   'P 1'
#
loop_
_entity.id
_entity.type
_entity.pdbx_description
1 polymer ?
#
loop_
_entity_poly.entity_id
_entity_poly.type
_entity_poly.pdbx_seq_one_letter_code
_entity_poly.pdbx_strand_id
1 'polypeptide(L)' 'MDIMEVDIVIIPEGSGKNKVYSISSIQFPNVVTQGNTLEQAKARLREALELYFEEAPKEKEILTRINKEDDLPLISRMLL' A
#
# COMPACT_ATOMS: atom_id res chain seq x y z
N MET A 1 -15.50 5.64 11.53
CA MET A 1 -14.32 4.93 11.01
C MET A 1 -13.24 5.97 10.85
N ASP A 2 -12.13 5.82 11.56
CA ASP A 2 -10.96 6.68 11.34
C ASP A 2 -10.44 6.46 9.93
N ILE A 3 -10.32 7.54 9.15
CA ILE A 3 -9.74 7.50 7.81
C ILE A 3 -8.23 7.30 8.00
N MET A 4 -7.67 6.24 7.42
CA MET A 4 -6.24 5.94 7.51
C MET A 4 -5.55 6.24 6.19
N GLU A 5 -4.47 7.02 6.24
CA GLU A 5 -3.58 7.25 5.11
C GLU A 5 -2.40 6.28 5.19
N VAL A 6 -2.13 5.58 4.09
CA VAL A 6 -0.97 4.70 3.95
C VAL A 6 -0.14 5.15 2.77
N ASP A 7 1.16 5.27 2.99
CA ASP A 7 2.11 5.60 1.93
C ASP A 7 2.44 4.33 1.15
N ILE A 8 2.38 4.44 -0.16
CA ILE A 8 2.58 3.32 -1.08
C ILE A 8 3.70 3.61 -2.06
N VAL A 9 4.45 2.56 -2.38
CA VAL A 9 5.40 2.54 -3.49
C VAL A 9 4.74 1.79 -4.64
N ILE A 10 4.79 2.37 -5.84
CA ILE A 10 4.25 1.76 -7.07
C ILE A 10 5.41 1.54 -8.03
N ILE A 11 5.61 0.29 -8.43
CA ILE A 11 6.63 -0.11 -9.39
C ILE A 11 5.91 -0.66 -10.63
N PRO A 12 5.96 0.05 -11.77
CA PRO A 12 5.49 -0.50 -13.03
C PRO A 12 6.49 -1.53 -13.55
N GLU A 13 6.01 -2.72 -13.84
CA GLU A 13 6.79 -3.84 -14.36
C GLU A 13 6.29 -4.26 -15.75
N GLY A 14 7.20 -4.76 -16.59
CA GLY A 14 6.87 -5.24 -17.93
C GLY A 14 6.46 -4.13 -18.91
N SER A 15 5.97 -4.53 -20.09
CA SER A 15 5.57 -3.60 -21.15
C SER A 15 4.43 -4.19 -22.01
N GLY A 16 3.65 -3.32 -22.66
CA GLY A 16 2.53 -3.72 -23.53
C GLY A 16 1.49 -4.56 -22.81
N LYS A 17 1.17 -5.74 -23.34
CA LYS A 17 0.21 -6.69 -22.75
C LYS A 17 0.70 -7.35 -21.45
N ASN A 18 1.98 -7.25 -21.14
CA ASN A 18 2.61 -7.79 -19.93
C ASN A 18 2.83 -6.72 -18.86
N LYS A 19 2.20 -5.54 -19.00
CA LYS A 19 2.34 -4.47 -18.02
C LYS A 19 1.60 -4.84 -16.74
N VAL A 20 2.31 -4.82 -15.62
CA VAL A 20 1.78 -5.06 -14.27
C VAL A 20 2.24 -3.90 -13.37
N TYR A 21 1.45 -3.58 -12.35
CA TYR A 21 1.81 -2.64 -11.30
C TYR A 21 1.98 -3.44 -10.01
N SER A 22 3.21 -3.48 -9.51
CA SER A 22 3.52 -3.95 -8.16
C SER A 22 3.36 -2.78 -7.20
N ILE A 23 2.65 -3.00 -6.10
CA ILE A 23 2.38 -1.98 -5.10
C ILE A 23 2.64 -2.54 -3.70
N SER A 24 3.26 -1.74 -2.84
CA SER A 24 3.52 -2.11 -1.45
C SER A 24 3.33 -0.91 -0.54
N SER A 25 2.96 -1.16 0.72
CA SER A 25 2.94 -0.13 1.76
C SER A 25 4.35 0.11 2.30
N ILE A 26 4.72 1.37 2.51
CA ILE A 26 5.97 1.73 3.19
C ILE A 26 5.92 1.31 4.67
N GLN A 27 4.76 1.49 5.30
CA GLN A 27 4.53 1.13 6.70
C GLN A 27 4.48 -0.39 6.90
N PHE A 28 4.02 -1.14 5.90
CA PHE A 28 3.91 -2.60 5.91
C PHE A 28 4.61 -3.20 4.69
N PRO A 29 5.96 -3.20 4.67
CA PRO A 29 6.73 -3.62 3.50
C PRO A 29 6.60 -5.12 3.21
N ASN A 30 6.08 -5.90 4.15
CA ASN A 30 5.72 -7.30 3.98
C ASN A 30 4.43 -7.50 3.18
N VAL A 31 3.63 -6.45 2.97
CA VAL A 31 2.40 -6.50 2.18
C VAL A 31 2.70 -5.95 0.78
N VAL A 32 2.74 -6.86 -0.19
CA VAL A 32 2.97 -6.56 -1.60
C VAL A 32 1.86 -7.19 -2.43
N THR A 33 1.24 -6.40 -3.31
CA THR A 33 0.23 -6.89 -4.24
C THR A 33 0.54 -6.44 -5.67
N GLN A 34 -0.15 -7.05 -6.64
CA GLN A 34 0.04 -6.77 -8.05
C GLN A 34 -1.30 -6.61 -8.77
N GLY A 35 -1.34 -5.81 -9.84
CA GLY A 35 -2.50 -5.68 -10.70
C GLY A 35 -2.14 -5.27 -12.12
N ASN A 36 -2.97 -5.64 -13.10
CA ASN A 36 -2.80 -5.24 -14.50
C ASN A 36 -3.13 -3.75 -14.71
N THR A 37 -3.84 -3.15 -13.75
CA THR A 37 -4.09 -1.71 -13.66
C THR A 37 -3.69 -1.21 -12.28
N LEU A 38 -3.38 0.09 -12.19
CA LEU A 38 -3.06 0.73 -10.92
C LEU A 38 -4.22 0.60 -9.91
N GLU A 39 -5.46 0.76 -10.36
CA GLU A 39 -6.65 0.65 -9.51
C GLU A 39 -6.87 -0.78 -9.00
N GLN A 40 -6.60 -1.79 -9.82
CA GLN A 40 -6.65 -3.19 -9.37
C GLN A 40 -5.59 -3.48 -8.32
N ALA A 41 -4.36 -2.98 -8.52
CA ALA A 41 -3.27 -3.16 -7.57
C ALA A 41 -3.61 -2.50 -6.22
N LYS A 42 -4.10 -1.25 -6.24
CA LYS A 42 -4.56 -0.54 -5.04
C LYS A 42 -5.69 -1.25 -4.31
N ALA A 43 -6.72 -1.72 -5.04
CA ALA A 43 -7.85 -2.43 -4.42
C ALA A 43 -7.38 -3.70 -3.69
N ARG A 44 -6.48 -4.48 -4.33
CA ARG A 44 -5.88 -5.67 -3.71
C ARG A 44 -5.02 -5.32 -2.51
N LEU A 45 -4.27 -4.21 -2.57
CA LEU A 45 -3.47 -3.75 -1.43
C LEU A 45 -4.37 -3.35 -0.25
N ARG A 46 -5.49 -2.67 -0.51
CA ARG A 46 -6.49 -2.35 0.52
C ARG A 46 -6.98 -3.63 1.20
N GLU A 47 -7.46 -4.59 0.42
CA GLU A 47 -7.96 -5.87 0.96
C GLU A 47 -6.89 -6.60 1.78
N ALA A 48 -5.65 -6.63 1.29
CA ALA A 48 -4.53 -7.27 2.01
C ALA A 48 -4.21 -6.56 3.33
N LEU A 49 -4.25 -5.22 3.38
CA LEU A 49 -4.02 -4.45 4.60
C LEU A 49 -5.19 -4.59 5.58
N GLU A 50 -6.43 -4.62 5.10
CA GLU A 50 -7.61 -4.89 5.94
C GLU A 50 -7.50 -6.25 6.63
N LEU A 51 -7.19 -7.31 5.87
CA LEU A 51 -6.95 -8.64 6.43
C LEU A 51 -5.79 -8.64 7.43
N TYR A 52 -4.70 -7.95 7.11
CA TYR A 52 -3.56 -7.82 8.01
C TYR A 52 -3.95 -7.19 9.36
N PHE A 53 -4.78 -6.15 9.36
CA PHE A 53 -5.24 -5.51 10.60
C PHE A 53 -6.27 -6.33 11.35
N GLU A 54 -7.06 -7.17 10.67
CA GLU A 54 -7.94 -8.14 11.34
C GLU A 54 -7.12 -9.18 12.11
N GLU A 55 -6.02 -9.66 11.53
CA GLU A 55 -5.13 -10.65 12.17
C GLU A 55 -4.22 -10.03 13.24
N ALA A 56 -3.81 -8.77 13.06
CA ALA A 56 -2.87 -8.07 13.92
C ALA A 56 -3.37 -6.67 14.34
N PRO A 57 -4.43 -6.57 15.17
CA PRO A 57 -5.08 -5.29 15.50
C PRO A 57 -4.15 -4.29 16.21
N LYS A 58 -3.08 -4.74 16.87
CA LYS A 58 -2.08 -3.88 17.52
C LYS A 58 -1.22 -3.10 16.52
N GLU A 59 -1.06 -3.61 15.31
CA GLU A 59 -0.25 -2.94 14.28
C GLU A 59 -0.96 -1.75 13.64
N LYS A 60 -2.29 -1.74 13.70
CA LYS A 60 -3.10 -0.57 13.35
C LYS A 60 -2.76 0.65 14.21
N GLU A 61 -2.36 0.45 15.47
CA GLU A 61 -1.95 1.54 16.36
C GLU A 61 -0.61 2.16 15.95
N ILE A 62 0.27 1.40 15.30
CA ILE A 62 1.61 1.82 14.89
C ILE A 62 1.53 2.90 13.78
N LEU A 63 0.51 2.83 12.91
CA LEU A 63 0.26 3.80 11.84
C LEU A 63 0.08 5.23 12.34
N THR A 64 -0.52 5.41 13.52
CA THR A 64 -0.81 6.75 14.06
C THR A 64 0.43 7.54 14.50
N ARG A 65 1.61 6.89 14.53
CA ARG A 65 2.87 7.50 15.00
C ARG A 65 3.86 7.87 13.90
N ILE A 66 3.66 7.40 12.67
CA ILE A 66 4.55 7.72 11.55
C ILE A 66 4.09 9.05 10.96
N ASN A 67 4.37 10.12 11.70
CA ASN A 67 4.16 11.49 11.25
C ASN A 67 5.47 12.03 10.70
N LYS A 68 5.46 12.25 9.37
CA LYS A 68 6.31 13.19 8.62
C LYS A 68 7.83 12.97 8.60
N GLU A 69 8.36 13.32 7.43
CA GLU A 69 9.78 13.47 7.08
C GLU A 69 10.49 12.16 6.77
N ASP A 70 10.36 11.71 5.52
CA ASP A 70 11.54 11.31 4.74
C ASP A 70 11.24 11.36 3.23
N ASP A 71 12.19 11.91 2.51
CA ASP A 71 12.18 12.26 1.08
C ASP A 71 12.35 10.98 0.24
N LEU A 72 11.35 10.08 0.27
CA LEU A 72 11.38 8.81 -0.47
C LEU A 72 10.82 8.99 -1.90
N PRO A 73 11.38 8.27 -2.90
CA PRO A 73 11.03 8.46 -4.29
C PRO A 73 9.62 7.94 -4.60
N LEU A 74 8.81 8.78 -5.26
CA LEU A 74 7.45 8.51 -5.76
C LEU A 74 6.50 7.84 -4.74
N ILE A 75 6.32 8.52 -3.61
CA ILE A 75 5.27 8.20 -2.65
C ILE A 75 3.91 8.63 -3.23
N SER A 76 3.02 7.67 -3.45
CA SER A 76 1.58 7.96 -3.59
C SER A 76 0.90 7.68 -2.25
N ARG A 77 -0.16 8.42 -1.90
CA ARG A 77 -0.99 8.08 -0.73
C ARG A 77 -2.18 7.25 -1.15
N MET A 78 -2.52 6.24 -0.35
CA MET A 78 -3.74 5.46 -0.47
C MET A 78 -4.59 5.66 0.78
N LEU A 79 -5.86 6.00 0.57
CA LEU A 79 -6.86 6.06 1.63
C LEU A 79 -7.43 4.66 1.83
N LEU A 80 -7.35 4.15 3.07
CA LEU A 80 -8.02 2.93 3.52
C LEU A 80 -9.38 3.26 4.14
#